data_AF-A0A0M8Y6Z4-F1
#
_entry.id   AF-A0A0M8Y6Z4-F1
#
_cell.length_a   1.000
_cell.length_b   1.000
_cell.length_c   1.000
_cell.angle_alpha   90.00
_cell.angle_beta   90.00
_cell.angle_gamma   90.00
#
_symmetry.space_group_name_H-M   'P 1'
#
loop_
_entity.id
_entity.type
_entity.pdbx_description
1 polymer ?
#
loop_
_entity_poly.entity_id
_entity_poly.type
_entity_poly.pdbx_seq_one_letter_code
_entity_poly.pdbx_strand_id
1 'polypeptide(L)' 'MPDLRVPLLVLLAGRSRTHRAAEAADRVRRTLPEAEVALLPDATHHSLPLTEPARLDARPLAFLG' A
#
# COMPACT_ATOMS: atom_id res chain seq x y z
N MET A 1 -13.48 -14.08 6.04
CA MET A 1 -13.50 -12.98 5.04
C MET A 1 -13.86 -13.65 3.74
N PRO A 2 -14.91 -13.21 3.02
CA PRO A 2 -15.16 -13.74 1.69
C PRO A 2 -13.88 -13.58 0.87
N ASP A 3 -13.55 -14.65 0.17
CA ASP A 3 -12.30 -14.86 -0.54
C ASP A 3 -12.17 -13.73 -1.57
N LEU A 4 -11.27 -12.79 -1.31
CA LEU A 4 -10.94 -11.74 -2.27
C LEU A 4 -10.08 -12.38 -3.36
N ARG A 5 -10.69 -12.72 -4.50
CA ARG A 5 -10.06 -13.48 -5.60
C ARG A 5 -9.47 -12.61 -6.71
N VAL A 6 -9.49 -11.29 -6.53
CA VAL A 6 -8.89 -10.35 -7.47
C VAL A 6 -7.47 -10.02 -7.03
N PRO A 7 -6.52 -9.81 -7.96
CA PRO A 7 -5.23 -9.23 -7.61
C PRO A 7 -5.43 -7.95 -6.80
N LEU A 8 -4.66 -7.77 -5.73
CA LEU A 8 -4.75 -6.60 -4.85
C LEU A 8 -3.37 -6.01 -4.61
N LEU A 9 -3.23 -4.72 -4.89
CA LEU A 9 -2.11 -3.89 -4.45
C LEU A 9 -2.55 -3.01 -3.27
N VAL A 10 -1.75 -3.00 -2.20
CA VAL A 10 -1.95 -2.14 -1.02
C VAL A 10 -0.73 -1.25 -0.83
N LEU A 11 -0.92 0.06 -0.95
CA LEU A 11 0.10 1.09 -0.76
C LEU A 11 -0.15 1.85 0.55
N LEU A 12 0.87 1.93 1.41
CA LEU A 12 0.75 2.54 2.74
C LEU A 12 1.83 3.60 2.98
N ALA A 13 1.42 4.73 3.56
CA ALA A 13 2.31 5.82 3.94
C ALA A 13 3.02 5.51 5.27
N GLY A 14 4.34 5.31 5.24
CA GLY A 14 5.15 4.94 6.40
C GLY A 14 5.11 5.98 7.54
N ARG A 15 5.01 7.27 7.21
CA ARG A 15 4.87 8.38 8.17
C ARG A 15 3.42 8.82 8.37
N SER A 16 2.45 7.96 8.06
CA SER A 16 1.03 8.28 8.29
C SER A 16 0.77 8.52 9.77
N ARG A 17 0.10 9.65 10.08
CA ARG A 17 -0.43 9.92 11.42
C ARG A 17 -1.84 9.37 11.62
N THR A 18 -2.54 9.08 10.52
CA THR A 18 -3.91 8.56 10.51
C THR A 18 -3.94 7.04 10.73
N HIS A 19 -2.96 6.33 10.15
CA HIS A 19 -2.89 4.87 10.20
C HIS A 19 -1.54 4.43 10.74
N ARG A 20 -1.54 3.39 11.57
CA ARG A 20 -0.33 2.67 11.97
C ARG A 20 0.11 1.79 10.82
N ALA A 21 0.82 2.37 9.85
CA ALA A 21 1.05 1.78 8.54
C ALA A 21 1.76 0.43 8.59
N ALA A 22 2.75 0.26 9.47
CA ALA A 22 3.42 -1.03 9.66
C ALA A 22 2.46 -2.12 10.17
N GLU A 23 1.65 -1.82 11.19
CA GLU A 23 0.67 -2.76 11.73
C GLU A 23 -0.43 -3.11 10.72
N ALA A 24 -0.85 -2.13 9.92
CA ALA A 24 -1.78 -2.35 8.82
C ALA A 24 -1.17 -3.27 7.74
N ALA A 25 0.09 -3.03 7.36
CA ALA A 25 0.80 -3.87 6.38
C ALA A 25 0.90 -5.32 6.87
N ASP A 26 1.28 -5.52 8.13
CA ASP A 26 1.41 -6.85 8.71
C ASP A 26 0.06 -7.56 8.82
N ARG A 27 -1.01 -6.82 9.14
CA ARG A 27 -2.37 -7.36 9.13
C ARG A 27 -2.76 -7.82 7.72
N VAL A 28 -2.55 -6.99 6.70
CA VAL A 28 -2.87 -7.33 5.31
C VAL A 28 -2.11 -8.58 4.89
N ARG A 29 -0.80 -8.66 5.13
CA ARG A 29 0.02 -9.85 4.79
C ARG A 29 -0.51 -11.14 5.45
N ARG A 30 -1.03 -11.06 6.67
CA ARG A 30 -1.63 -12.22 7.36
C ARG A 30 -3.01 -12.60 6.83
N THR A 31 -3.83 -11.62 6.47
CA THR A 31 -5.24 -11.87 6.08
C THR A 31 -5.45 -12.05 4.59
N LEU A 32 -4.55 -11.53 3.77
CA LEU A 32 -4.59 -11.50 2.30
C LEU A 32 -3.19 -11.87 1.78
N PRO A 33 -2.78 -13.14 1.88
CA PRO A 33 -1.41 -13.56 1.57
C PRO A 33 -1.03 -13.36 0.09
N GLU A 34 -2.02 -13.25 -0.80
CA GLU A 34 -1.81 -13.01 -2.24
C GLU A 34 -1.72 -11.51 -2.59
N ALA A 35 -1.92 -10.60 -1.63
CA ALA A 35 -1.84 -9.17 -1.89
C ALA A 35 -0.38 -8.68 -1.98
N GLU A 36 -0.10 -7.80 -2.93
CA GLU A 36 1.14 -7.03 -2.94
C GLU A 36 1.02 -5.88 -1.93
N VAL A 37 1.98 -5.77 -1.01
CA VAL A 37 1.95 -4.77 0.06
C VAL A 37 3.24 -3.97 0.09
N ALA A 38 3.15 -2.67 -0.20
CA ALA A 38 4.28 -1.76 -0.14
C ALA A 38 4.07 -0.62 0.87
N LEU A 39 5.11 -0.38 1.66
CA LEU A 39 5.22 0.78 2.54
C LEU A 39 6.11 1.81 1.87
N LEU A 40 5.61 3.03 1.73
CA LEU A 40 6.36 4.19 1.25
C LEU A 40 6.93 4.91 2.48
N PRO A 41 8.22 4.69 2.84
CA PRO A 41 8.75 5.01 4.16
C PRO A 41 8.66 6.50 4.49
N ASP A 42 8.80 7.38 3.50
CA ASP A 42 8.81 8.83 3.69
C ASP A 42 7.46 9.50 3.45
N ALA A 43 6.49 8.77 2.88
CA ALA A 43 5.18 9.32 2.60
C ALA A 43 4.36 9.50 3.89
N THR A 44 3.62 10.59 3.94
CA THR A 44 2.57 10.84 4.94
C THR A 44 1.19 10.55 4.33
N HIS A 45 0.14 10.53 5.14
CA HIS A 45 -1.23 10.31 4.64
C HIS A 45 -1.64 11.32 3.55
N HIS A 46 -1.38 12.61 3.77
CA HIS A 46 -1.73 13.67 2.81
C HIS A 46 -0.77 13.74 1.63
N SER A 47 0.45 13.23 1.82
CA SER A 47 1.46 13.30 0.80
C SER A 47 1.43 12.06 -0.09
N LEU A 48 0.90 10.92 0.34
CA LEU A 48 0.78 9.71 -0.49
C LEU A 48 0.03 9.95 -1.81
N PRO A 49 -1.03 10.78 -1.92
CA PRO A 49 -1.63 11.12 -3.21
C PRO A 49 -0.81 12.10 -4.08
N LEU A 50 0.26 12.70 -3.55
CA LEU A 50 0.93 13.88 -4.14
C LEU A 50 2.48 13.79 -4.17
N THR A 51 3.11 12.84 -3.48
CA THR A 51 4.57 12.79 -3.22
C THR A 51 5.24 11.82 -4.17
N GLU A 52 6.39 12.25 -4.70
CA GLU A 52 7.21 11.49 -5.65
C GLU A 52 6.35 10.74 -6.68
N PRO A 53 5.59 11.46 -7.54
CA PRO A 53 4.62 10.86 -8.47
C PRO A 53 5.25 9.70 -9.25
N ALA A 54 6.47 9.86 -9.74
CA ALA A 54 7.18 8.80 -10.44
C ALA A 54 7.36 7.50 -9.63
N ARG A 55 7.64 7.57 -8.31
CA ARG A 55 7.80 6.37 -7.47
C ARG A 55 6.47 5.79 -7.03
N LEU A 56 5.48 6.65 -6.75
CA LEU A 56 4.13 6.22 -6.42
C LEU A 56 3.50 5.57 -7.65
N ASP A 57 3.41 6.28 -8.77
CA ASP A 57 2.75 5.90 -10.02
C ASP A 57 3.37 4.64 -10.63
N ALA A 58 4.69 4.46 -10.50
CA ALA A 58 5.35 3.24 -10.96
C ALA A 58 4.77 1.96 -10.33
N ARG A 59 4.22 2.03 -9.11
CA ARG A 59 3.66 0.86 -8.42
C ARG A 59 2.30 0.45 -9.00
N PRO A 60 1.26 1.32 -9.07
CA PRO A 60 0.02 0.98 -9.76
C PRO A 60 0.24 0.65 -11.24
N LEU A 61 1.11 1.35 -11.96
CA LEU A 61 1.37 1.06 -13.37
C LEU A 61 1.97 -0.33 -13.54
N ALA A 62 3.00 -0.69 -12.78
CA ALA A 62 3.58 -2.03 -12.84
C ALA A 62 2.58 -3.14 -12.43
N PHE A 63 1.69 -2.84 -11.49
CA PHE A 63 0.67 -3.79 -11.03
C PHE A 63 -0.43 -4.02 -12.08
N LEU A 64 -0.79 -3.00 -12.85
CA LEU A 64 -1.86 -3.07 -13.86
C LEU A 64 -1.40 -3.68 -15.19
N GLY A 65 -0.09 -3.71 -15.45
CA GLY A 65 0.50 -4.19 -16.72
C GLY A 65 0.66 -3.06 -17.73
#